data_AF-A0A1F5ZH16-F1
#
_entry.id   AF-A0A1F5ZH16-F1
#
_cell.length_a   1.000
_cell.length_b   1.000
_cell.length_c   1.000
_cell.angle_alpha   90.00
_cell.angle_beta   90.00
_cell.angle_gamma   90.00
#
_symmetry.space_group_name_H-M   'P 1'
#
loop_
_entity.id
_entity.type
_entity.pdbx_description
1 polymer ?
#
loop_
_entity_poly.entity_id
_entity_poly.type
_entity_poly.pdbx_seq_one_letter_code
_entity_poly.pdbx_strand_id
1 'polypeptide(L)'
;MKRYLGGLLAGAVLLVVLGCFSPKALAAPNRFEPGTLVFDNFNKEKTILQPEEGSYWWIDGQGTLPNGDPARVRGEHNCELQTCVQIYRQEDGESYEAVRLTGYPTTTTANYTNANLSEGIDGADGDPVYGGQAYPGPWNPTPGHDVVVETHLKFGPNFHIDGSGGAKGTGGVWLWSNPFSQGAPNPFAIYDGVGFSWVSNDSEILQGMTMMVTKGAFPVYVNPVTGININDWNTFKFVWSQDVSGNQSVTYYVNGTQTGVAQLYAGVTTMQNMGLEVWLDNQAYKPSQYPNYIQRILIPEERHFDIDWVSISKD
;
A
#
# COMPACT_ATOMS: atom_id res chain seq x y z
N MET A 1 43.07 -67.34 -28.03
CA MET A 1 43.73 -66.60 -26.93
C MET A 1 42.62 -66.00 -26.07
N LYS A 2 42.36 -66.49 -24.84
CA LYS A 2 42.95 -66.01 -23.56
C LYS A 2 42.98 -64.47 -23.54
N ARG A 3 42.31 -63.71 -22.67
CA ARG A 3 41.92 -63.83 -21.23
C ARG A 3 40.68 -62.92 -21.00
N TYR A 4 39.61 -63.23 -20.25
CA TYR A 4 39.40 -63.53 -18.82
C TYR A 4 39.49 -62.35 -17.83
N LEU A 5 38.41 -62.24 -17.04
CA LEU A 5 38.18 -61.54 -15.75
C LEU A 5 38.19 -60.00 -15.79
N GLY A 6 37.30 -59.29 -15.09
CA GLY A 6 36.38 -59.65 -14.01
C GLY A 6 36.17 -58.40 -13.15
N GLY A 7 35.02 -58.27 -12.49
CA GLY A 7 34.82 -57.15 -11.56
C GLY A 7 33.36 -56.85 -11.24
N LEU A 8 32.89 -57.49 -10.17
CA LEU A 8 31.61 -57.27 -9.52
C LEU A 8 31.49 -55.88 -8.87
N LEU A 9 30.22 -55.52 -8.61
CA LEU A 9 29.71 -54.80 -7.43
C LEU A 9 30.11 -53.32 -7.22
N ALA A 10 29.15 -52.43 -7.43
CA ALA A 10 28.56 -51.65 -6.33
C ALA A 10 27.30 -50.93 -6.85
N GLY A 11 26.14 -51.52 -6.60
CA GLY A 11 24.87 -50.80 -6.67
C GLY A 11 24.84 -49.78 -5.53
N ALA A 12 25.21 -48.54 -5.84
CA ALA A 12 24.93 -47.42 -4.95
C ALA A 12 23.43 -47.12 -5.07
N VAL A 13 22.70 -47.50 -4.03
CA VAL A 13 21.35 -47.02 -3.73
C VAL A 13 21.43 -45.50 -3.65
N LEU A 14 21.03 -44.82 -4.73
CA LEU A 14 20.74 -43.40 -4.66
C LEU A 14 19.39 -43.27 -3.95
N LEU A 15 19.47 -43.20 -2.62
CA LEU A 15 18.38 -42.71 -1.78
C LEU A 15 18.17 -41.24 -2.18
N VAL A 16 17.30 -41.02 -3.16
CA VAL A 16 16.64 -39.74 -3.35
C VAL A 16 15.79 -39.57 -2.11
N VAL A 17 16.35 -38.88 -1.11
CA VAL A 17 15.58 -38.26 -0.05
C VAL A 17 14.73 -37.22 -0.78
N LEU A 18 13.54 -37.65 -1.22
CA LEU A 18 12.37 -36.79 -1.40
C LEU A 18 12.09 -36.20 -0.02
N GLY A 19 12.92 -35.24 0.35
CA GLY A 19 12.61 -34.31 1.41
C GLY A 19 11.39 -33.56 0.92
N CYS A 20 10.22 -34.00 1.37
CA CYS A 20 9.03 -33.18 1.49
C CYS A 20 9.35 -32.01 2.45
N PHE A 21 10.26 -31.14 2.06
CA PHE A 21 10.19 -29.74 2.45
C PHE A 21 9.12 -29.15 1.56
N SER A 22 7.86 -29.45 1.91
CA SER A 22 6.83 -28.46 1.69
C SER A 22 7.22 -27.36 2.68
N PRO A 23 7.74 -26.18 2.24
CA PRO A 23 7.69 -25.05 3.12
C PRO A 23 6.20 -24.89 3.39
N LYS A 24 5.76 -25.32 4.57
CA LYS A 24 4.62 -24.67 5.20
C LYS A 24 5.10 -23.24 5.36
N ALA A 25 4.91 -22.43 4.31
CA ALA A 25 4.65 -21.03 4.48
C ALA A 25 3.60 -21.04 5.58
N LEU A 26 3.98 -20.57 6.75
CA LEU A 26 3.02 -20.16 7.76
C LEU A 26 2.24 -19.05 7.06
N ALA A 27 1.22 -19.44 6.28
CA ALA A 27 0.16 -18.54 5.93
C ALA A 27 -0.31 -18.06 7.29
N ALA A 28 -0.01 -16.80 7.62
CA ALA A 28 -0.58 -16.26 8.84
C ALA A 28 -2.08 -16.50 8.72
N PRO A 29 -2.72 -17.01 9.78
CA PRO A 29 -4.15 -17.23 9.74
C PRO A 29 -4.79 -15.92 9.27
N ASN A 30 -5.69 -16.00 8.28
CA ASN A 30 -6.61 -14.92 7.96
C ASN A 30 -7.19 -14.44 9.29
N ARG A 31 -6.72 -13.32 9.83
CA ARG A 31 -7.12 -12.89 11.17
C ARG A 31 -8.56 -12.40 11.20
N PHE A 32 -9.09 -12.07 10.03
CA PHE A 32 -10.43 -11.53 9.86
C PHE A 32 -11.31 -12.54 9.11
N GLU A 33 -12.33 -12.99 9.83
CA GLU A 33 -13.39 -13.86 9.33
C GLU A 33 -14.43 -13.04 8.56
N PRO A 34 -15.26 -13.66 7.71
CA PRO A 34 -16.44 -13.01 7.13
C PRO A 34 -17.30 -12.31 8.20
N GLY A 35 -17.79 -11.11 7.87
CA GLY A 35 -18.47 -10.20 8.79
C GLY A 35 -17.55 -9.28 9.60
N THR A 36 -16.24 -9.30 9.34
CA THR A 36 -15.32 -8.31 9.93
C THR A 36 -15.53 -6.95 9.28
N LEU A 37 -15.69 -5.91 10.11
CA LEU A 37 -15.69 -4.52 9.71
C LEU A 37 -14.70 -3.74 10.59
N VAL A 38 -13.83 -2.99 9.95
CA VAL A 38 -13.08 -1.92 10.58
C VAL A 38 -13.57 -0.60 9.99
N PHE A 39 -14.06 0.27 10.86
CA PHE A 39 -14.55 1.60 10.51
C PHE A 39 -13.90 2.61 11.44
N ASP A 40 -13.33 3.65 10.86
CA ASP A 40 -12.76 4.76 11.60
C ASP A 40 -13.22 6.08 10.99
N ASN A 41 -13.77 6.94 11.83
CA ASN A 41 -14.15 8.31 11.51
C ASN A 41 -13.30 9.32 12.28
N PHE A 42 -12.19 8.86 12.85
CA PHE A 42 -11.18 9.66 13.54
C PHE A 42 -11.74 10.53 14.67
N ASN A 43 -12.83 10.08 15.29
CA ASN A 43 -13.36 10.75 16.47
C ASN A 43 -12.36 10.61 17.62
N LYS A 44 -11.90 11.75 18.17
CA LYS A 44 -10.86 11.92 19.20
C LYS A 44 -11.00 11.01 20.42
N GLU A 45 -12.20 10.51 20.69
CA GLU A 45 -12.43 9.65 21.85
C GLU A 45 -12.02 8.19 21.63
N LYS A 46 -11.69 7.77 20.40
CA LYS A 46 -11.46 6.34 20.09
C LYS A 46 -10.28 5.98 19.21
N THR A 47 -9.65 6.89 18.47
CA THR A 47 -8.71 6.42 17.45
C THR A 47 -7.52 7.34 17.24
N ILE A 48 -6.35 6.69 17.22
CA ILE A 48 -4.99 7.20 16.93
C ILE A 48 -4.09 7.47 18.15
N LEU A 49 -2.85 6.96 18.32
CA LEU A 49 -2.16 5.68 18.07
C LEU A 49 -0.64 5.89 18.31
N GLN A 50 -0.18 5.61 19.52
CA GLN A 50 1.03 4.78 19.68
C GLN A 50 0.52 3.36 19.93
N PRO A 51 1.24 2.30 19.52
CA PRO A 51 0.79 0.95 19.78
C PRO A 51 0.82 0.64 21.28
N GLU A 52 -0.31 0.80 21.94
CA GLU A 52 -0.71 -0.23 22.89
C GLU A 52 -1.21 -1.44 22.09
N GLU A 53 -1.00 -2.65 22.64
CA GLU A 53 -1.49 -3.90 22.08
C GLU A 53 -2.99 -3.80 21.76
N GLY A 54 -3.39 -4.01 20.49
CA GLY A 54 -4.80 -3.92 20.04
C GLY A 54 -5.14 -2.72 19.14
N SER A 55 -4.18 -1.83 18.92
CA SER A 55 -4.20 -0.70 17.99
C SER A 55 -4.37 -1.09 16.51
N TYR A 56 -5.24 -0.40 15.75
CA TYR A 56 -5.49 -0.71 14.32
C TYR A 56 -4.59 0.04 13.32
N TRP A 57 -4.25 1.32 13.55
CA TRP A 57 -3.42 2.08 12.62
C TRP A 57 -2.00 2.37 13.14
N TRP A 58 -1.11 2.57 12.20
CA TRP A 58 0.23 3.09 12.40
C TRP A 58 0.29 4.43 11.71
N ILE A 59 0.56 5.46 12.51
CA ILE A 59 0.93 6.75 11.97
C ILE A 59 2.44 6.80 11.86
N ASP A 60 2.89 6.99 10.63
CA ASP A 60 4.29 7.09 10.29
C ASP A 60 4.56 8.33 9.44
N GLY A 61 5.72 8.90 9.66
CA GLY A 61 6.20 10.08 8.97
C GLY A 61 7.69 9.89 8.74
N GLN A 62 8.06 9.88 7.48
CA GLN A 62 9.44 9.78 7.01
C GLN A 62 9.82 11.11 6.39
N GLY A 63 11.07 11.52 6.60
CA GLY A 63 11.58 12.77 6.08
C GLY A 63 13.02 13.02 6.50
N THR A 64 13.40 14.30 6.55
CA THR A 64 14.75 14.72 6.90
C THR A 64 14.76 15.52 8.19
N LEU A 65 15.69 15.23 9.09
CA LEU A 65 15.98 16.06 10.25
C LEU A 65 16.67 17.38 9.84
N PRO A 66 16.72 18.40 10.73
CA PRO A 66 17.42 19.65 10.46
C PRO A 66 18.90 19.50 10.10
N ASN A 67 19.54 18.40 10.51
CA ASN A 67 20.94 18.10 10.18
C ASN A 67 21.14 17.43 8.81
N GLY A 68 20.05 17.16 8.07
CA GLY A 68 20.10 16.52 6.75
C GLY A 68 19.99 14.99 6.78
N ASP A 69 19.96 14.37 7.95
CA ASP A 69 19.83 12.91 8.06
C ASP A 69 18.40 12.44 7.80
N PRO A 70 18.21 11.31 7.11
CA PRO A 70 16.90 10.69 7.01
C PRO A 70 16.44 10.25 8.39
N ALA A 71 15.17 10.49 8.69
CA ALA A 71 14.56 10.05 9.93
C ALA A 71 13.13 9.62 9.71
N ARG A 72 12.65 8.94 10.74
CA ARG A 72 11.30 8.44 10.85
C ARG A 72 10.80 8.75 12.25
N VAL A 73 9.57 9.19 12.34
CA VAL A 73 8.86 9.44 13.59
C VAL A 73 7.56 8.65 13.56
N ARG A 74 7.01 8.29 14.72
CA ARG A 74 5.75 7.55 14.84
C ARG A 74 4.92 8.14 15.98
N GLY A 75 3.59 8.16 15.81
CA GLY A 75 2.66 8.57 16.87
C GLY A 75 1.54 9.50 16.40
N GLU A 76 0.65 9.82 17.34
CA GLU A 76 -0.63 10.54 17.14
C GLU A 76 -0.50 11.91 16.46
N HIS A 77 0.65 12.56 16.63
CA HIS A 77 1.00 13.81 15.98
C HIS A 77 2.42 13.72 15.48
N ASN A 78 2.58 13.25 14.25
CA ASN A 78 3.88 13.18 13.64
C ASN A 78 4.05 14.33 12.67
N CYS A 79 4.55 15.47 13.15
CA CYS A 79 4.79 16.66 12.34
C CYS A 79 6.21 17.21 12.58
N GLU A 80 7.12 16.34 13.03
CA GLU A 80 8.50 16.71 13.40
C GLU A 80 9.47 16.71 12.22
N LEU A 81 9.01 16.27 11.03
CA LEU A 81 9.80 16.15 9.80
C LEU A 81 9.20 17.00 8.67
N GLN A 82 9.61 16.71 7.42
CA GLN A 82 9.04 17.30 6.20
C GLN A 82 7.65 16.77 5.84
N THR A 83 7.06 15.95 6.71
CA THR A 83 5.71 15.41 6.56
C THR A 83 4.95 15.57 7.87
N CYS A 84 3.64 15.59 7.78
CA CYS A 84 2.77 15.66 8.94
C CYS A 84 1.54 14.77 8.77
N VAL A 85 1.24 13.97 9.79
CA VAL A 85 -0.07 13.32 9.94
C VAL A 85 -0.71 13.87 11.21
N GLN A 86 -1.88 14.48 11.06
CA GLN A 86 -2.59 15.09 12.18
C GLN A 86 -4.10 14.87 12.06
N ILE A 87 -4.74 14.56 13.18
CA ILE A 87 -6.19 14.73 13.31
C ILE A 87 -6.48 16.21 13.54
N TYR A 88 -7.40 16.76 12.77
CA TYR A 88 -7.89 18.11 12.96
C TYR A 88 -9.42 18.15 12.89
N ARG A 89 -9.98 19.16 13.55
CA ARG A 89 -11.42 19.43 13.52
C ARG A 89 -11.69 20.54 12.50
N GLN A 90 -12.57 20.28 11.55
CA GLN A 90 -13.05 21.31 10.63
C GLN A 90 -14.39 21.86 11.16
N GLU A 91 -14.52 23.18 11.23
CA GLU A 91 -15.71 23.88 11.75
C GLU A 91 -16.51 24.61 10.65
N ASP A 92 -16.71 23.96 9.51
CA ASP A 92 -17.50 24.53 8.41
C ASP A 92 -18.94 23.97 8.39
N GLY A 93 -19.84 24.56 9.18
CA GLY A 93 -21.29 24.26 9.17
C GLY A 93 -21.70 22.97 9.89
N GLU A 94 -20.93 21.89 9.76
CA GLU A 94 -21.00 20.68 10.58
C GLU A 94 -19.58 20.35 11.06
N SER A 95 -19.41 20.13 12.37
CA SER A 95 -18.08 19.79 12.89
C SER A 95 -17.79 18.32 12.68
N TYR A 96 -16.85 17.99 11.82
CA TYR A 96 -16.27 16.65 11.70
C TYR A 96 -14.78 16.67 12.01
N GLU A 97 -14.26 15.52 12.40
CA GLU A 97 -12.82 15.28 12.55
C GLU A 97 -12.30 14.58 11.32
N ALA A 98 -11.12 14.97 10.87
CA ALA A 98 -10.45 14.40 9.72
C ALA A 98 -8.97 14.23 10.00
N VAL A 99 -8.38 13.21 9.40
CA VAL A 99 -6.94 13.05 9.35
C VAL A 99 -6.42 13.77 8.11
N ARG A 100 -5.43 14.63 8.32
CA ARG A 100 -4.67 15.30 7.26
C ARG A 100 -3.31 14.67 7.11
N LEU A 101 -2.98 14.24 5.90
CA LEU A 101 -1.61 13.91 5.50
C LEU A 101 -1.03 15.12 4.77
N THR A 102 0.10 15.62 5.22
CA THR A 102 0.77 16.83 4.70
C THR A 102 2.20 16.50 4.29
N GLY A 103 2.62 17.02 3.13
CA GLY A 103 4.02 17.11 2.72
C GLY A 103 4.43 18.58 2.65
N TYR A 104 5.46 18.95 3.40
CA TYR A 104 6.00 20.31 3.45
C TYR A 104 7.06 20.54 2.36
N PRO A 105 7.34 21.81 2.00
CA PRO A 105 8.37 22.13 1.03
C PRO A 105 9.72 21.51 1.39
N THR A 106 10.40 20.95 0.40
CA THR A 106 11.75 20.42 0.53
C THR A 106 12.71 21.22 -0.34
N THR A 107 13.96 21.35 0.11
CA THR A 107 15.02 22.03 -0.64
C THR A 107 15.96 21.03 -1.35
N THR A 108 15.83 19.74 -1.06
CA THR A 108 16.67 18.66 -1.58
C THR A 108 15.80 17.59 -2.24
N THR A 109 16.16 17.19 -3.46
CA THR A 109 15.46 16.09 -4.18
C THR A 109 15.87 14.71 -3.69
N ALA A 110 16.95 14.59 -2.91
CA ALA A 110 17.52 13.30 -2.55
C ALA A 110 16.77 12.61 -1.40
N ASN A 111 15.96 13.32 -0.62
CA ASN A 111 15.39 12.78 0.61
C ASN A 111 14.00 12.24 0.37
N TYR A 112 13.74 11.02 0.86
CA TYR A 112 12.41 10.44 0.82
C TYR A 112 11.57 11.06 1.92
N THR A 113 10.35 11.43 1.57
CA THR A 113 9.36 11.94 2.52
C THR A 113 8.09 11.14 2.34
N ASN A 114 7.50 10.68 3.45
CA ASN A 114 6.23 9.96 3.46
C ASN A 114 5.41 10.41 4.66
N ALA A 115 4.13 10.70 4.48
CA ALA A 115 3.13 10.70 5.54
C ALA A 115 2.29 9.45 5.32
N ASN A 116 2.11 8.62 6.35
CA ASN A 116 1.44 7.34 6.23
C ASN A 116 0.50 7.08 7.41
N LEU A 117 -0.68 6.54 7.09
CA LEU A 117 -1.63 5.90 7.98
C LEU A 117 -1.87 4.46 7.46
N SER A 118 -1.29 3.46 8.14
CA SER A 118 -1.30 2.07 7.67
C SER A 118 -1.73 1.06 8.72
N GLU A 119 -2.34 -0.06 8.32
CA GLU A 119 -2.71 -1.16 9.22
C GLU A 119 -1.48 -1.93 9.74
N GLY A 120 -0.41 -1.96 8.95
CA GLY A 120 0.86 -2.61 9.29
C GLY A 120 1.97 -1.62 9.62
N ILE A 121 2.94 -2.05 10.42
CA ILE A 121 4.23 -1.37 10.54
C ILE A 121 4.97 -1.53 9.22
N ASP A 122 5.25 -0.43 8.53
CA ASP A 122 6.24 -0.43 7.46
C ASP A 122 7.59 -0.82 8.09
N GLY A 123 8.14 -1.97 7.70
CA GLY A 123 9.30 -2.63 8.31
C GLY A 123 10.66 -2.01 7.96
N ALA A 124 10.69 -0.80 7.39
CA ALA A 124 11.91 -0.15 6.90
C ALA A 124 13.06 0.01 7.93
N ASP A 125 12.81 0.00 9.25
CA ASP A 125 13.86 0.30 10.25
C ASP A 125 14.58 -0.91 10.84
N GLY A 126 14.37 -2.12 10.31
CA GLY A 126 14.92 -3.32 10.95
C GLY A 126 14.38 -3.50 12.38
N ASP A 127 13.27 -2.84 12.70
CA ASP A 127 12.53 -3.02 13.93
C ASP A 127 12.04 -4.47 13.93
N PRO A 128 12.55 -5.33 14.83
CA PRO A 128 12.22 -6.75 14.85
C PRO A 128 10.82 -6.91 15.44
N VAL A 129 9.83 -6.42 14.71
CA VAL A 129 8.43 -6.50 15.09
C VAL A 129 8.08 -7.98 15.07
N TYR A 130 7.99 -8.55 16.27
CA TYR A 130 7.62 -9.93 16.57
C TYR A 130 8.46 -11.02 15.88
N GLY A 131 9.77 -11.03 16.13
CA GLY A 131 10.62 -12.20 15.86
C GLY A 131 11.05 -12.39 14.40
N GLY A 132 11.11 -11.29 13.62
CA GLY A 132 11.59 -11.32 12.23
C GLY A 132 10.65 -12.02 11.26
N GLN A 133 9.37 -12.16 11.63
CA GLN A 133 8.33 -12.74 10.78
C GLN A 133 7.52 -11.61 10.15
N ALA A 134 7.39 -11.68 8.82
CA ALA A 134 6.39 -10.97 8.05
C ALA A 134 5.05 -10.89 8.78
N TYR A 135 4.46 -9.69 8.89
CA TYR A 135 3.02 -9.57 9.12
C TYR A 135 2.34 -9.45 7.76
N PRO A 136 1.89 -10.58 7.17
CA PRO A 136 1.02 -10.49 6.00
C PRO A 136 -0.21 -9.66 6.37
N GLY A 137 -0.64 -8.79 5.46
CA GLY A 137 -1.89 -8.08 5.64
C GLY A 137 -3.05 -9.07 5.78
N PRO A 138 -4.05 -8.78 6.59
CA PRO A 138 -5.06 -9.78 6.96
C PRO A 138 -6.17 -9.92 5.92
N TRP A 139 -6.19 -9.08 4.88
CA TRP A 139 -7.25 -9.03 3.91
C TRP A 139 -6.98 -9.97 2.74
N ASN A 140 -7.88 -10.93 2.58
CA ASN A 140 -7.93 -11.90 1.49
C ASN A 140 -9.41 -12.17 1.16
N PRO A 141 -9.86 -11.95 -0.09
CA PRO A 141 -11.19 -12.36 -0.51
C PRO A 141 -11.26 -13.88 -0.55
N THR A 142 -12.46 -14.39 -0.37
CA THR A 142 -12.76 -15.82 -0.55
C THR A 142 -14.04 -15.94 -1.37
N PRO A 143 -14.34 -17.10 -1.97
CA PRO A 143 -15.58 -17.27 -2.71
C PRO A 143 -16.82 -16.89 -1.90
N GLY A 144 -17.58 -15.92 -2.40
CA GLY A 144 -18.76 -15.38 -1.72
C GLY A 144 -18.46 -14.47 -0.54
N HIS A 145 -17.17 -14.15 -0.30
CA HIS A 145 -16.78 -13.15 0.68
C HIS A 145 -15.76 -12.13 0.15
N ASP A 146 -16.23 -10.93 -0.16
CA ASP A 146 -15.46 -9.90 -0.82
C ASP A 146 -14.77 -9.00 0.20
N VAL A 147 -13.59 -8.48 -0.14
CA VAL A 147 -12.96 -7.41 0.63
C VAL A 147 -13.42 -6.08 0.06
N VAL A 148 -14.05 -5.25 0.88
CA VAL A 148 -14.56 -3.93 0.47
C VAL A 148 -13.76 -2.86 1.20
N VAL A 149 -13.16 -1.94 0.46
CA VAL A 149 -12.55 -0.73 1.01
C VAL A 149 -13.34 0.46 0.53
N GLU A 150 -13.69 1.33 1.46
CA GLU A 150 -14.42 2.56 1.17
C GLU A 150 -13.87 3.69 2.04
N THR A 151 -13.61 4.84 1.43
CA THR A 151 -13.05 6.02 2.11
C THR A 151 -13.67 7.28 1.53
N HIS A 152 -13.71 8.33 2.34
CA HIS A 152 -14.13 9.65 1.92
C HIS A 152 -12.98 10.62 2.13
N LEU A 153 -12.53 11.20 1.03
CA LEU A 153 -11.32 12.00 1.00
C LEU A 153 -11.45 13.18 0.05
N LYS A 154 -10.63 14.20 0.29
CA LYS A 154 -10.43 15.35 -0.60
C LYS A 154 -8.96 15.71 -0.66
N PHE A 155 -8.48 16.09 -1.84
CA PHE A 155 -7.15 16.61 -2.02
C PHE A 155 -7.11 18.13 -1.82
N GLY A 156 -5.94 18.63 -1.43
CA GLY A 156 -5.71 20.06 -1.27
C GLY A 156 -5.74 20.82 -2.60
N PRO A 157 -5.82 22.15 -2.57
CA PRO A 157 -6.09 22.98 -3.76
C PRO A 157 -5.03 22.92 -4.86
N ASN A 158 -3.81 22.46 -4.55
CA ASN A 158 -2.72 22.34 -5.52
C ASN A 158 -2.63 20.99 -6.23
N PHE A 159 -3.57 20.08 -5.96
CA PHE A 159 -3.75 18.85 -6.71
C PHE A 159 -4.77 19.07 -7.82
N HIS A 160 -4.44 18.66 -9.05
CA HIS A 160 -5.43 18.54 -10.12
C HIS A 160 -5.65 17.08 -10.49
N ILE A 161 -6.86 16.74 -10.95
CA ILE A 161 -7.26 15.36 -11.25
C ILE A 161 -6.39 14.68 -12.31
N ASP A 162 -5.81 15.44 -13.22
CA ASP A 162 -4.91 14.96 -14.28
C ASP A 162 -3.43 14.88 -13.85
N GLY A 163 -3.13 15.17 -12.58
CA GLY A 163 -1.77 15.16 -12.03
C GLY A 163 -1.02 16.46 -12.30
N SER A 164 -1.64 17.42 -12.99
CA SER A 164 -1.15 18.78 -13.03
C SER A 164 -1.39 19.49 -11.69
N GLY A 165 -0.95 20.75 -11.60
CA GLY A 165 -0.98 21.53 -10.36
C GLY A 165 0.41 21.73 -9.78
N GLY A 166 0.44 22.20 -8.53
CA GLY A 166 1.68 22.47 -7.80
C GLY A 166 2.10 21.33 -6.87
N ALA A 167 1.18 20.40 -6.56
CA ALA A 167 1.49 19.18 -5.83
C ALA A 167 2.48 18.29 -6.61
N LYS A 168 3.31 17.56 -5.87
CA LYS A 168 4.35 16.67 -6.39
C LYS A 168 4.24 15.32 -5.69
N GLY A 169 4.76 14.26 -6.29
CA GLY A 169 4.84 12.95 -5.65
C GLY A 169 3.63 12.06 -5.94
N THR A 170 3.34 11.14 -5.02
CA THR A 170 2.15 10.28 -5.05
C THR A 170 1.38 10.34 -3.76
N GLY A 171 0.11 9.96 -3.80
CA GLY A 171 -0.68 9.71 -2.60
C GLY A 171 -1.99 9.02 -2.92
N GLY A 172 -2.63 8.43 -1.92
CA GLY A 172 -3.88 7.71 -2.15
C GLY A 172 -4.21 6.72 -1.04
N VAL A 173 -5.06 5.75 -1.40
CA VAL A 173 -5.57 4.71 -0.48
C VAL A 173 -5.52 3.36 -1.18
N TRP A 174 -4.74 2.44 -0.63
CA TRP A 174 -4.43 1.12 -1.20
C TRP A 174 -4.64 -0.01 -0.20
N LEU A 175 -4.97 -1.17 -0.73
CA LEU A 175 -4.51 -2.43 -0.17
C LEU A 175 -3.19 -2.79 -0.83
N TRP A 176 -2.19 -3.20 -0.05
CA TRP A 176 -0.90 -3.61 -0.60
C TRP A 176 -0.24 -4.72 0.21
N SER A 177 0.57 -5.54 -0.45
CA SER A 177 1.37 -6.57 0.20
C SER A 177 2.66 -5.92 0.71
N ASN A 178 2.72 -5.58 2.00
CA ASN A 178 3.88 -4.94 2.62
C ASN A 178 5.18 -5.71 2.29
N PRO A 179 6.11 -5.14 1.48
CA PRO A 179 7.30 -5.79 0.97
C PRO A 179 8.43 -5.85 2.00
N PHE A 180 8.34 -5.08 3.09
CA PHE A 180 9.35 -5.05 4.15
C PHE A 180 9.39 -6.35 4.97
N SER A 181 8.50 -7.28 4.64
CA SER A 181 8.46 -8.67 5.07
C SER A 181 9.36 -9.62 4.26
N GLN A 182 9.83 -9.20 3.08
CA GLN A 182 10.58 -10.06 2.17
C GLN A 182 12.06 -9.76 2.36
N GLY A 183 12.89 -10.78 2.64
CA GLY A 183 14.35 -10.66 2.73
C GLY A 183 15.04 -10.27 1.41
N ALA A 184 14.33 -9.60 0.49
CA ALA A 184 14.81 -9.08 -0.75
C ALA A 184 15.54 -7.75 -0.52
N PRO A 185 16.74 -7.56 -1.09
CA PRO A 185 17.55 -6.35 -0.90
C PRO A 185 16.96 -5.09 -1.55
N ASN A 186 15.74 -5.13 -2.08
CA ASN A 186 15.07 -3.98 -2.67
C ASN A 186 13.57 -3.98 -2.31
N PRO A 187 13.14 -3.22 -1.29
CA PRO A 187 11.73 -3.12 -0.90
C PRO A 187 10.84 -2.51 -1.99
N PHE A 188 11.45 -1.87 -3.00
CA PHE A 188 10.75 -1.23 -4.11
C PHE A 188 10.52 -2.16 -5.33
N ALA A 189 10.93 -3.44 -5.25
CA ALA A 189 10.90 -4.33 -6.40
C ALA A 189 9.65 -5.24 -6.49
N ILE A 190 8.91 -5.47 -5.39
CA ILE A 190 7.88 -6.51 -5.36
C ILE A 190 6.77 -6.16 -4.35
N TYR A 191 5.79 -5.34 -4.77
CA TYR A 191 4.53 -5.24 -4.05
C TYR A 191 3.34 -5.50 -4.97
N ASP A 192 2.42 -6.32 -4.51
CA ASP A 192 1.08 -6.35 -5.06
C ASP A 192 0.30 -5.19 -4.44
N GLY A 193 -0.52 -4.51 -5.24
CA GLY A 193 -1.21 -3.29 -4.83
C GLY A 193 -2.54 -3.17 -5.54
N VAL A 194 -3.56 -2.67 -4.84
CA VAL A 194 -4.85 -2.31 -5.42
C VAL A 194 -5.41 -1.09 -4.70
N GLY A 195 -5.87 -0.11 -5.45
CA GLY A 195 -6.62 1.01 -4.87
C GLY A 195 -6.66 2.22 -5.78
N PHE A 196 -6.74 3.39 -5.15
CA PHE A 196 -6.71 4.68 -5.84
C PHE A 196 -5.39 5.39 -5.57
N SER A 197 -4.78 5.94 -6.62
CA SER A 197 -3.55 6.73 -6.54
C SER A 197 -3.69 8.03 -7.32
N TRP A 198 -3.36 9.13 -6.68
CA TRP A 198 -2.98 10.36 -7.36
C TRP A 198 -1.47 10.36 -7.61
N VAL A 199 -1.06 10.73 -8.82
CA VAL A 199 0.34 10.79 -9.22
C VAL A 199 0.62 12.13 -9.92
N SER A 200 1.69 12.83 -9.53
CA SER A 200 2.06 14.08 -10.19
C SER A 200 2.55 13.87 -11.62
N ASN A 201 2.43 14.91 -12.45
CA ASN A 201 2.85 14.91 -13.85
C ASN A 201 4.37 14.77 -14.08
N ASP A 202 5.17 14.66 -13.02
CA ASP A 202 6.60 14.33 -13.12
C ASP A 202 6.83 12.84 -13.38
N SER A 203 5.82 12.00 -13.17
CA SER A 203 5.85 10.58 -13.53
C SER A 203 5.57 10.40 -15.03
N GLU A 204 6.26 9.46 -15.68
CA GLU A 204 6.24 9.37 -17.15
C GLU A 204 5.08 8.55 -17.71
N ILE A 205 4.56 7.59 -16.93
CA ILE A 205 3.55 6.62 -17.41
C ILE A 205 2.23 6.75 -16.64
N LEU A 206 2.27 7.25 -15.41
CA LEU A 206 1.12 7.30 -14.51
C LEU A 206 0.97 8.73 -14.04
N GLN A 207 -0.16 9.37 -14.32
CA GLN A 207 -0.42 10.75 -13.93
C GLN A 207 -1.89 10.91 -13.54
N GLY A 208 -2.13 11.78 -12.57
CA GLY A 208 -3.45 12.09 -12.06
C GLY A 208 -4.03 11.02 -11.15
N MET A 209 -5.31 11.19 -10.86
CA MET A 209 -6.08 10.27 -10.05
C MET A 209 -6.45 9.04 -10.87
N THR A 210 -6.03 7.86 -10.41
CA THR A 210 -6.14 6.60 -11.15
C THR A 210 -6.66 5.48 -10.25
N MET A 211 -7.45 4.59 -10.85
CA MET A 211 -7.71 3.26 -10.32
C MET A 211 -6.54 2.37 -10.75
N MET A 212 -5.90 1.68 -9.79
CA MET A 212 -4.68 0.94 -10.07
C MET A 212 -4.71 -0.45 -9.47
N VAL A 213 -4.18 -1.41 -10.23
CA VAL A 213 -3.69 -2.69 -9.71
C VAL A 213 -2.23 -2.85 -10.14
N THR A 214 -1.37 -3.18 -9.19
CA THR A 214 0.02 -3.55 -9.43
C THR A 214 0.27 -5.00 -9.03
N LYS A 215 1.11 -5.68 -9.80
CA LYS A 215 1.64 -7.01 -9.49
C LYS A 215 3.15 -6.93 -9.50
N GLY A 216 3.77 -6.95 -8.33
CA GLY A 216 5.15 -6.53 -8.18
C GLY A 216 5.37 -5.11 -8.72
N ALA A 217 6.46 -4.89 -9.46
CA ALA A 217 6.78 -3.58 -10.03
C ALA A 217 5.91 -3.16 -11.24
N PHE A 218 4.97 -4.00 -11.68
CA PHE A 218 4.24 -3.76 -12.94
C PHE A 218 2.78 -3.36 -12.68
N PRO A 219 2.33 -2.22 -13.24
CA PRO A 219 0.90 -1.93 -13.29
C PRO A 219 0.23 -2.92 -14.25
N VAL A 220 -0.73 -3.70 -13.74
CA VAL A 220 -1.53 -4.64 -14.55
C VAL A 220 -2.87 -4.04 -14.95
N TYR A 221 -3.33 -3.02 -14.21
CA TYR A 221 -4.51 -2.24 -14.51
C TYR A 221 -4.28 -0.79 -14.11
N VAL A 222 -4.57 0.13 -15.03
CA VAL A 222 -4.55 1.58 -14.79
C VAL A 222 -5.70 2.18 -15.57
N ASN A 223 -6.57 2.92 -14.88
CA ASN A 223 -7.66 3.62 -15.52
C ASN A 223 -7.86 4.98 -14.83
N PRO A 224 -7.84 6.12 -15.56
CA PRO A 224 -8.01 7.43 -14.95
C PRO A 224 -9.41 7.59 -14.33
N VAL A 225 -9.45 8.28 -13.19
CA VAL A 225 -10.69 8.80 -12.62
C VAL A 225 -11.01 10.12 -13.32
N THR A 226 -12.24 10.29 -13.77
CA THR A 226 -12.68 11.50 -14.50
C THR A 226 -14.06 11.94 -14.02
N GLY A 227 -14.45 13.18 -14.33
CA GLY A 227 -15.80 13.68 -14.06
C GLY A 227 -16.07 14.06 -12.59
N ILE A 228 -15.03 14.13 -11.76
CA ILE A 228 -15.12 14.66 -10.39
C ILE A 228 -14.13 15.81 -10.21
N ASN A 229 -14.36 16.63 -9.19
CA ASN A 229 -13.37 17.56 -8.66
C ASN A 229 -12.75 16.93 -7.42
N ILE A 230 -11.46 16.56 -7.48
CA ILE A 230 -10.77 15.89 -6.36
C ILE A 230 -10.56 16.78 -5.14
N ASN A 231 -10.77 18.10 -5.29
CA ASN A 231 -10.68 19.08 -4.20
C ASN A 231 -11.98 19.19 -3.40
N ASP A 232 -13.06 18.58 -3.89
CA ASP A 232 -14.27 18.34 -3.11
C ASP A 232 -14.15 17.01 -2.36
N TRP A 233 -15.00 16.82 -1.36
CA TRP A 233 -15.14 15.54 -0.69
C TRP A 233 -15.75 14.51 -1.64
N ASN A 234 -15.05 13.39 -1.85
CA ASN A 234 -15.47 12.32 -2.72
C ASN A 234 -15.37 10.97 -2.00
N THR A 235 -16.33 10.08 -2.27
CA THR A 235 -16.28 8.69 -1.78
C THR A 235 -15.58 7.82 -2.81
N PHE A 236 -14.49 7.19 -2.40
CA PHE A 236 -13.73 6.22 -3.19
C PHE A 236 -13.95 4.82 -2.61
N LYS A 237 -14.36 3.89 -3.46
CA LYS A 237 -14.65 2.52 -3.08
C LYS A 237 -14.00 1.55 -4.04
N PHE A 238 -13.46 0.46 -3.53
CA PHE A 238 -13.17 -0.71 -4.35
C PHE A 238 -13.59 -2.00 -3.66
N VAL A 239 -14.04 -2.96 -4.46
CA VAL A 239 -14.48 -4.29 -4.04
C VAL A 239 -13.55 -5.30 -4.69
N TRP A 240 -12.75 -5.98 -3.87
CA TRP A 240 -11.85 -7.05 -4.28
C TRP A 240 -12.52 -8.40 -4.01
N SER A 241 -12.88 -9.10 -5.08
CA SER A 241 -13.66 -10.35 -5.03
C SER A 241 -12.82 -11.54 -5.50
N GLN A 242 -13.21 -12.75 -5.10
CA GLN A 242 -12.65 -14.00 -5.61
C GLN A 242 -13.77 -14.99 -5.97
N ASP A 243 -13.68 -15.63 -7.14
CA ASP A 243 -14.62 -16.68 -7.56
C ASP A 243 -14.20 -18.09 -7.07
N VAL A 244 -15.08 -19.07 -7.26
CA VAL A 244 -14.83 -20.48 -6.89
C VAL A 244 -13.66 -21.13 -7.65
N SER A 245 -13.24 -20.53 -8.77
CA SER A 245 -12.08 -20.98 -9.57
C SER A 245 -10.78 -20.31 -9.13
N GLY A 246 -10.83 -19.39 -8.16
CA GLY A 246 -9.69 -18.63 -7.68
C GLY A 246 -9.33 -17.41 -8.53
N ASN A 247 -10.16 -17.04 -9.51
CA ASN A 247 -9.98 -15.77 -10.23
C ASN A 247 -10.40 -14.64 -9.31
N GLN A 248 -9.65 -13.54 -9.36
CA GLN A 248 -9.93 -12.34 -8.58
C GLN A 248 -10.40 -11.23 -9.51
N SER A 249 -11.16 -10.29 -8.96
CA SER A 249 -11.50 -9.06 -9.67
C SER A 249 -11.54 -7.89 -8.70
N VAL A 250 -11.30 -6.70 -9.21
CA VAL A 250 -11.43 -5.46 -8.44
C VAL A 250 -12.41 -4.54 -9.17
N THR A 251 -13.53 -4.22 -8.53
CA THR A 251 -14.50 -3.25 -9.05
C THR A 251 -14.38 -1.95 -8.29
N TYR A 252 -14.22 -0.84 -9.01
CA TYR A 252 -14.02 0.49 -8.45
C TYR A 252 -15.28 1.33 -8.60
N TYR A 253 -15.54 2.16 -7.58
CA TYR A 253 -16.61 3.14 -7.59
C TYR A 253 -16.11 4.48 -7.07
N VAL A 254 -16.64 5.55 -7.63
CA VAL A 254 -16.43 6.93 -7.17
C VAL A 254 -17.81 7.57 -7.03
N ASN A 255 -18.11 8.12 -5.85
CA ASN A 255 -19.41 8.71 -5.50
C ASN A 255 -20.59 7.77 -5.85
N GLY A 256 -20.44 6.48 -5.52
CA GLY A 256 -21.43 5.44 -5.79
C GLY A 256 -21.56 4.99 -7.26
N THR A 257 -20.85 5.63 -8.20
CA THR A 257 -20.86 5.25 -9.61
C THR A 257 -19.71 4.30 -9.90
N GLN A 258 -19.99 3.16 -10.54
CA GLN A 258 -18.94 2.23 -10.96
C GLN A 258 -18.07 2.87 -12.07
N THR A 259 -16.76 2.94 -11.84
CA THR A 259 -15.81 3.62 -12.74
C THR A 259 -14.84 2.67 -13.44
N GLY A 260 -14.65 1.45 -12.93
CA GLY A 260 -13.71 0.50 -13.50
C GLY A 260 -13.83 -0.90 -12.95
N VAL A 261 -13.31 -1.88 -13.70
CA VAL A 261 -13.17 -3.28 -13.27
C VAL A 261 -11.84 -3.80 -13.78
N ALA A 262 -11.00 -4.32 -12.87
CA ALA A 262 -9.79 -5.07 -13.19
C ALA A 262 -10.04 -6.58 -13.00
N GLN A 263 -9.63 -7.38 -13.98
CA GLN A 263 -9.73 -8.84 -13.91
C GLN A 263 -8.35 -9.43 -13.63
N LEU A 264 -8.26 -10.34 -12.65
CA LEU A 264 -7.02 -10.95 -12.18
C LEU A 264 -7.13 -12.47 -12.26
N TYR A 265 -6.31 -13.09 -13.09
CA TYR A 265 -6.41 -14.51 -13.39
C TYR A 265 -5.66 -15.37 -12.37
N ALA A 266 -6.31 -16.45 -11.93
CA ALA A 266 -5.77 -17.41 -10.99
C ALA A 266 -4.37 -17.89 -11.41
N GLY A 267 -3.41 -17.85 -10.49
CA GLY A 267 -2.04 -18.36 -10.70
C GLY A 267 -1.13 -17.47 -11.57
N VAL A 268 -1.64 -16.35 -12.11
CA VAL A 268 -0.83 -15.39 -12.88
C VAL A 268 -0.76 -14.05 -12.13
N THR A 269 -1.91 -13.52 -11.72
CA THR A 269 -2.01 -12.20 -11.08
C THR A 269 -2.78 -12.23 -9.76
N THR A 270 -2.91 -13.40 -9.13
CA THR A 270 -3.54 -13.53 -7.81
C THR A 270 -2.75 -12.71 -6.79
N MET A 271 -3.46 -11.88 -6.04
CA MET A 271 -2.94 -11.11 -4.91
C MET A 271 -3.39 -11.77 -3.62
N GLN A 272 -2.64 -11.55 -2.55
CA GLN A 272 -2.96 -12.09 -1.22
C GLN A 272 -2.28 -11.26 -0.15
N ASN A 273 -2.80 -11.37 1.07
CA ASN A 273 -2.18 -10.85 2.27
C ASN A 273 -1.97 -9.34 2.24
N MET A 274 -3.02 -8.63 1.84
CA MET A 274 -2.95 -7.19 1.62
C MET A 274 -3.34 -6.45 2.90
N GLY A 275 -2.62 -5.38 3.22
CA GLY A 275 -2.92 -4.49 4.34
C GLY A 275 -3.35 -3.12 3.83
N LEU A 276 -4.18 -2.42 4.59
CA LEU A 276 -4.63 -1.09 4.23
C LEU A 276 -3.56 -0.03 4.50
N GLU A 277 -3.38 0.87 3.54
CA GLU A 277 -2.47 2.00 3.62
C GLU A 277 -3.09 3.25 2.98
N VAL A 278 -2.90 4.38 3.65
CA VAL A 278 -3.12 5.72 3.15
C VAL A 278 -1.78 6.44 3.20
N TRP A 279 -1.31 6.98 2.08
CA TRP A 279 0.00 7.61 2.04
C TRP A 279 0.02 8.91 1.23
N LEU A 280 1.03 9.73 1.52
CA LEU A 280 1.42 10.91 0.75
C LEU A 280 2.95 11.01 0.74
N ASP A 281 3.57 10.82 -0.41
CA ASP A 281 5.03 10.80 -0.56
C ASP A 281 5.56 11.77 -1.62
N ASN A 282 6.88 11.82 -1.80
CA ASN A 282 7.55 12.59 -2.86
C ASN A 282 8.16 11.75 -3.98
N GLN A 283 7.52 10.64 -4.34
CA GLN A 283 8.02 9.73 -5.37
C GLN A 283 7.42 10.01 -6.76
N ALA A 284 8.20 9.77 -7.80
CA ALA A 284 7.76 9.80 -9.19
C ALA A 284 8.25 8.55 -9.93
N TYR A 285 7.37 7.95 -10.74
CA TYR A 285 7.67 6.76 -11.52
C TYR A 285 8.30 7.14 -12.87
N LYS A 286 9.58 6.81 -13.07
CA LYS A 286 10.38 7.19 -14.26
C LYS A 286 11.05 6.00 -14.96
N PRO A 287 10.25 5.14 -15.61
CA PRO A 287 10.74 3.92 -16.25
C PRO A 287 11.71 4.17 -17.40
N SER A 288 11.73 5.35 -18.03
CA SER A 288 12.70 5.69 -19.09
C SER A 288 14.15 5.69 -18.60
N GLN A 289 14.37 5.92 -17.30
CA GLN A 289 15.69 5.94 -16.69
C GLN A 289 16.13 4.53 -16.31
N TYR A 290 15.28 3.79 -15.60
CA TYR A 290 15.39 2.34 -15.39
C TYR A 290 13.99 1.74 -15.20
N PRO A 291 13.73 0.48 -15.61
CA PRO A 291 12.38 -0.11 -15.62
C PRO A 291 11.66 -0.14 -14.26
N ASN A 292 12.38 0.02 -13.15
CA ASN A 292 11.85 0.12 -11.78
C ASN A 292 12.38 1.36 -11.04
N TYR A 293 12.68 2.45 -11.76
CA TYR A 293 13.24 3.65 -11.14
C TYR A 293 12.15 4.54 -10.55
N ILE A 294 12.16 4.64 -9.23
CA ILE A 294 11.42 5.64 -8.48
C ILE A 294 12.38 6.81 -8.20
N GLN A 295 12.04 7.99 -8.72
CA GLN A 295 12.77 9.21 -8.44
C GLN A 295 12.13 9.95 -7.27
N ARG A 296 12.94 10.40 -6.31
CA ARG A 296 12.52 11.37 -5.30
C ARG A 296 12.51 12.76 -5.92
N ILE A 297 11.39 13.47 -5.76
CA ILE A 297 11.20 14.78 -6.37
C ILE A 297 11.05 15.88 -5.31
N LEU A 298 11.42 17.09 -5.73
CA LEU A 298 11.32 18.27 -4.89
C LEU A 298 9.85 18.53 -4.57
N ILE A 299 9.56 18.90 -3.32
CA ILE A 299 8.26 19.45 -2.93
C ILE A 299 8.40 20.98 -2.95
N PRO A 300 7.89 21.69 -3.97
CA PRO A 300 8.10 23.14 -4.06
C PRO A 300 7.23 23.94 -3.09
N GLU A 301 6.08 23.38 -2.69
CA GLU A 301 5.08 24.01 -1.84
C GLU A 301 4.37 22.96 -0.98
N GLU A 302 3.73 23.42 0.10
CA GLU A 302 2.94 22.53 0.96
C GLU A 302 1.82 21.85 0.15
N ARG A 303 1.61 20.57 0.40
CA ARG A 303 0.51 19.78 -0.17
C ARG A 303 -0.11 18.94 0.92
N HIS A 304 -1.41 18.71 0.84
CA HIS A 304 -2.10 17.81 1.75
C HIS A 304 -3.30 17.16 1.09
N PHE A 305 -3.78 16.06 1.68
CA PHE A 305 -5.15 15.60 1.49
C PHE A 305 -5.72 15.15 2.82
N ASP A 306 -7.05 15.13 2.88
CA ASP A 306 -7.82 14.90 4.09
C ASP A 306 -8.69 13.66 3.92
N ILE A 307 -8.85 12.90 5.00
CA ILE A 307 -9.81 11.78 5.11
C ILE A 307 -10.62 12.00 6.38
N ASP A 308 -11.95 12.02 6.26
CA ASP A 308 -12.84 12.08 7.42
C ASP A 308 -13.30 10.68 7.88
N TRP A 309 -13.35 9.70 6.98
CA TRP A 309 -13.51 8.31 7.36
C TRP A 309 -12.92 7.31 6.37
N VAL A 310 -12.63 6.12 6.90
CA VAL A 310 -12.21 4.95 6.15
C VAL A 310 -12.89 3.71 6.73
N SER A 311 -13.24 2.80 5.85
CA SER A 311 -13.82 1.52 6.20
C SER A 311 -13.21 0.42 5.36
N ILE A 312 -13.02 -0.73 5.99
CA ILE A 312 -12.64 -1.96 5.34
C ILE A 312 -13.43 -3.11 5.94
N SER A 313 -14.05 -3.91 5.09
CA SER A 313 -14.82 -5.08 5.49
C SER A 313 -14.44 -6.31 4.68
N LYS A 314 -14.77 -7.47 5.25
CA LYS A 314 -14.85 -8.73 4.53
C LYS A 314 -16.25 -9.29 4.73
N ASP A 315 -17.11 -9.11 3.73
CA ASP A 315 -18.53 -9.50 3.78
C ASP A 315 -18.73 -10.85 3.13
#